data_AF-A0AAV4PLQ6-F1
#
_entry.id   AF-A0AAV4PLQ6-F1
#
_cell.length_a   1.000
_cell.length_b   1.000
_cell.length_c   1.000
_cell.angle_alpha   90.00
_cell.angle_beta   90.00
_cell.angle_gamma   90.00
#
_symmetry.space_group_name_H-M   'P 1'
#
loop_
_entity.id
_entity.type
_entity.pdbx_description
1 polymer ?
#
loop_
_entity_poly.entity_id
_entity_poly.type
_entity_poly.pdbx_seq_one_letter_code
_entity_poly.pdbx_strand_id
1 'polypeptide(L)'
;MPRVDMFYAVKCNSDPVLLRTLAALNIGFDCASKNEIDAVINLEVLPSRIVYANCYKGASHLRHAAQLGVDFTVFDNKEELLKIKLLYPCARLLLRIDSGIQLCSRPEETLKEQYSLVGRCSMQRRAWDMKLTVLDIGGGFPEVAKGSADLFKH
;
A
#
# COMPACT_ATOMS: atom_id res chain seq x y z
N MET A 1 -19.56 -5.07 -6.80
CA MET A 1 -19.31 -5.48 -5.40
C MET A 1 -19.39 -4.24 -4.52
N PRO A 2 -20.37 -4.10 -3.62
CA PRO A 2 -20.71 -2.80 -2.99
C PRO A 2 -19.78 -2.33 -1.84
N ARG A 3 -18.58 -2.92 -1.68
CA ARG A 3 -17.63 -2.62 -0.59
C ARG A 3 -16.16 -2.79 -1.01
N VAL A 4 -15.86 -2.68 -2.31
CA VAL A 4 -14.51 -2.84 -2.84
C VAL A 4 -14.12 -1.57 -3.58
N ASP A 5 -13.11 -0.88 -3.06
CA ASP A 5 -12.46 0.20 -3.78
C ASP A 5 -11.52 -0.41 -4.83
N MET A 6 -11.77 -0.10 -6.10
CA MET A 6 -10.99 -0.61 -7.22
C MET A 6 -9.86 0.37 -7.54
N PHE A 7 -8.64 -0.16 -7.67
CA PHE A 7 -7.47 0.59 -8.11
C PHE A 7 -6.92 -0.01 -9.41
N TYR A 8 -6.96 0.76 -10.48
CA TYR A 8 -6.47 0.34 -11.79
C TYR A 8 -4.95 0.52 -11.89
N ALA A 9 -4.24 -0.53 -12.30
CA ALA A 9 -2.80 -0.48 -12.50
C ALA A 9 -2.44 0.23 -13.82
N VAL A 10 -1.90 1.44 -13.72
CA VAL A 10 -1.58 2.31 -14.87
C VAL A 10 -0.55 1.66 -15.81
N LYS A 11 0.39 0.90 -15.26
CA LYS A 11 1.41 0.16 -16.02
C LYS A 11 0.85 -0.79 -17.08
N CYS A 12 -0.39 -1.25 -16.92
CA CYS A 12 -1.03 -2.19 -17.84
C CYS A 12 -1.42 -1.49 -19.15
N ASN A 13 -1.99 -0.28 -19.05
CA ASN A 13 -2.28 0.58 -20.18
C ASN A 13 -2.40 2.03 -19.69
N SER A 14 -1.44 2.86 -20.10
CA SER A 14 -1.36 4.28 -19.74
C SER A 14 -2.04 5.20 -20.74
N ASP A 15 -2.91 4.67 -21.62
CA ASP A 15 -3.65 5.46 -22.58
C ASP A 15 -4.50 6.55 -21.88
N PRO A 16 -4.30 7.85 -22.22
CA PRO A 16 -4.99 8.94 -21.53
C PRO A 16 -6.52 8.89 -21.67
N VAL A 17 -7.07 8.32 -22.74
CA VAL A 17 -8.52 8.20 -22.93
C VAL A 17 -9.08 7.14 -21.98
N LEU A 18 -8.40 6.01 -21.84
CA LEU A 18 -8.74 4.99 -20.85
C LEU A 18 -8.68 5.56 -19.43
N LEU A 19 -7.57 6.20 -19.06
CA LEU A 19 -7.39 6.76 -17.71
C LEU A 19 -8.46 7.80 -17.39
N ARG A 20 -8.82 8.69 -18.34
CA ARG A 20 -9.92 9.64 -18.18
C ARG A 20 -11.26 8.97 -17.96
N THR A 21 -11.54 7.91 -18.70
CA THR A 21 -12.79 7.15 -18.57
C THR A 21 -12.88 6.49 -17.18
N LEU A 22 -11.78 5.89 -16.70
CA LEU A 22 -11.71 5.29 -15.37
C LEU A 22 -11.83 6.34 -14.26
N ALA A 23 -11.22 7.51 -14.42
CA ALA A 23 -11.33 8.63 -13.49
C ALA A 23 -12.80 9.11 -13.38
N ALA A 24 -13.49 9.26 -14.50
CA ALA A 24 -14.90 9.63 -14.55
C ALA A 24 -15.82 8.60 -13.87
N LEU A 25 -15.45 7.31 -13.91
CA LEU A 25 -16.15 6.24 -13.21
C LEU A 25 -15.82 6.17 -11.71
N ASN A 26 -15.06 7.14 -11.20
CA ASN A 26 -14.57 7.11 -9.82
C ASN A 26 -13.86 5.78 -9.54
N ILE A 27 -12.83 5.45 -10.33
CA ILE A 27 -11.92 4.34 -10.05
C ILE A 27 -10.59 4.93 -9.55
N GLY A 28 -9.96 4.30 -8.55
CA GLY A 28 -8.64 4.68 -8.07
C GLY A 28 -7.52 4.19 -8.98
N PHE A 29 -6.28 4.58 -8.72
CA PHE A 29 -5.14 4.19 -9.56
C PHE A 29 -3.98 3.65 -8.74
N ASP A 30 -3.43 2.53 -9.21
CA ASP A 30 -2.14 1.99 -8.80
C ASP A 30 -1.06 2.52 -9.77
N CYS A 31 -0.18 3.35 -9.24
CA CYS A 31 0.96 3.93 -9.95
C CYS A 31 2.27 3.30 -9.45
N ALA A 32 3.19 3.00 -10.35
CA ALA A 32 4.51 2.46 -10.06
C ALA A 32 5.66 3.46 -10.30
N SER A 33 5.38 4.61 -10.91
CA SER A 33 6.36 5.65 -11.22
C SER A 33 5.85 7.06 -10.98
N LYS A 34 6.79 8.01 -10.89
CA LYS A 34 6.49 9.44 -10.78
C LYS A 34 5.60 9.92 -11.94
N ASN A 35 5.92 9.52 -13.17
CA ASN A 35 5.21 9.97 -14.37
C ASN A 35 3.75 9.48 -14.39
N GLU A 36 3.48 8.29 -13.86
CA GLU A 36 2.12 7.76 -13.75
C GLU A 36 1.31 8.54 -12.70
N ILE A 37 1.93 8.88 -11.56
CA ILE A 37 1.29 9.74 -10.54
C ILE A 37 0.95 11.09 -11.17
N ASP A 38 1.89 11.72 -11.87
CA ASP A 38 1.69 13.01 -12.53
C ASP A 38 0.56 12.92 -13.58
N ALA A 39 0.54 11.86 -14.38
CA ALA A 39 -0.51 11.63 -15.36
C ALA A 39 -1.89 11.54 -14.71
N VAL A 40 -2.03 10.78 -13.62
CA VAL A 40 -3.32 10.61 -12.91
C VAL A 40 -3.76 11.89 -12.20
N ILE A 41 -2.84 12.62 -11.58
CA ILE A 41 -3.12 13.92 -10.93
C ILE A 41 -3.58 14.96 -11.96
N ASN A 42 -2.99 14.97 -13.15
CA ASN A 42 -3.41 15.85 -14.25
C ASN A 42 -4.82 15.54 -14.77
N LEU A 43 -5.39 14.39 -14.43
CA LEU A 43 -6.78 14.03 -14.71
C LEU A 43 -7.73 14.41 -13.56
N GLU A 44 -7.28 15.26 -12.63
CA GLU A 44 -8.04 15.76 -11.48
C GLU A 44 -8.51 14.66 -10.50
N VAL A 45 -7.80 13.53 -10.50
CA VAL A 45 -8.06 12.45 -9.54
C VAL A 45 -7.53 12.85 -8.16
N LEU A 46 -8.35 12.65 -7.13
CA LEU A 46 -7.96 12.93 -5.75
C LEU A 46 -6.74 12.07 -5.34
N PRO A 47 -5.70 12.67 -4.71
CA PRO A 47 -4.52 11.94 -4.25
C PRO A 47 -4.83 10.79 -3.27
N SER A 48 -5.93 10.88 -2.53
CA SER A 48 -6.43 9.82 -1.63
C SER A 48 -6.84 8.54 -2.36
N ARG A 49 -6.97 8.59 -3.68
CA ARG A 49 -7.35 7.47 -4.56
C ARG A 49 -6.20 6.94 -5.38
N ILE A 50 -4.98 7.39 -5.08
CA ILE A 50 -3.76 6.95 -5.72
C ILE A 50 -2.96 6.12 -4.73
N VAL A 51 -2.50 4.95 -5.19
CA VAL A 51 -1.59 4.09 -4.45
C VAL A 51 -0.26 4.10 -5.18
N TYR A 52 0.82 4.51 -4.50
CA TYR A 52 2.17 4.36 -5.03
C TYR A 52 2.71 2.95 -4.70
N ALA A 53 2.45 1.97 -5.57
CA ALA A 53 2.66 0.55 -5.29
C ALA A 53 4.01 -0.04 -5.77
N ASN A 54 5.02 0.80 -6.01
CA ASN A 54 6.36 0.30 -6.34
C ASN A 54 7.12 -0.08 -5.06
N CYS A 55 7.65 -1.29 -4.93
CA CYS A 55 8.42 -1.69 -3.74
C CYS A 55 9.80 -1.01 -3.63
N TYR A 56 10.34 -0.50 -4.74
CA TYR A 56 11.67 0.09 -4.81
C TYR A 56 11.59 1.54 -5.28
N LYS A 57 11.27 2.45 -4.35
CA LYS A 57 11.08 3.87 -4.69
C LYS A 57 12.40 4.63 -4.59
N GLY A 58 12.65 5.45 -5.60
CA GLY A 58 13.67 6.48 -5.53
C GLY A 58 13.30 7.52 -4.48
N ALA A 59 14.29 8.03 -3.73
CA ALA A 59 14.06 9.04 -2.69
C ALA A 59 13.37 10.31 -3.25
N SER A 60 13.72 10.72 -4.47
CA SER A 60 13.08 11.83 -5.18
C SER A 60 11.61 11.54 -5.49
N HIS A 61 11.28 10.33 -5.93
CA HIS A 61 9.91 9.94 -6.28
C HIS A 61 9.03 9.86 -5.05
N LEU A 62 9.56 9.36 -3.93
CA LEU A 62 8.82 9.30 -2.69
C LEU A 62 8.53 10.69 -2.12
N ARG A 63 9.49 11.62 -2.17
CA ARG A 63 9.26 13.03 -1.80
C ARG A 63 8.24 13.69 -2.71
N HIS A 64 8.29 13.38 -4.00
CA HIS A 64 7.32 13.88 -4.98
C HIS A 64 5.90 13.40 -4.66
N ALA A 65 5.73 12.11 -4.36
CA ALA A 65 4.44 11.55 -3.92
C ALA A 65 3.95 12.24 -2.63
N ALA A 66 4.85 12.53 -1.68
CA ALA A 66 4.53 13.28 -0.47
C ALA A 66 4.10 14.72 -0.74
N GLN A 67 4.77 15.42 -1.67
CA GLN A 67 4.43 16.79 -2.08
C GLN A 67 3.06 16.87 -2.75
N LEU A 68 2.70 15.86 -3.54
CA LEU A 68 1.39 15.74 -4.18
C LEU A 68 0.29 15.23 -3.22
N GLY A 69 0.65 14.85 -1.99
CA GLY A 69 -0.31 14.36 -1.00
C GLY A 69 -0.87 12.97 -1.34
N VAL A 70 -0.13 12.13 -2.08
CA VAL A 70 -0.55 10.75 -2.33
C VAL A 70 -0.56 10.01 -1.00
N ASP A 71 -1.73 9.56 -0.56
CA ASP A 71 -1.92 9.04 0.79
C ASP A 71 -1.27 7.67 0.97
N PHE A 72 -1.40 6.79 -0.03
CA PHE A 72 -1.05 5.37 0.09
C PHE A 72 0.28 5.01 -0.58
N THR A 73 1.11 4.25 0.11
CA THR A 73 2.37 3.72 -0.40
C THR A 73 2.58 2.27 0.07
N VAL A 74 3.23 1.46 -0.75
CA VAL A 74 3.44 0.03 -0.45
C VAL A 74 4.87 -0.22 0.05
N PHE A 75 5.09 -1.23 0.87
CA PHE A 75 6.43 -1.73 1.20
C PHE A 75 6.44 -3.26 1.29
N ASP A 76 7.59 -3.87 1.05
CA ASP A 76 7.81 -5.32 1.13
C ASP A 76 9.05 -5.71 1.96
N ASN A 77 9.90 -4.73 2.31
CA ASN A 77 11.14 -4.95 3.06
C ASN A 77 11.40 -3.84 4.09
N LYS A 78 12.38 -4.08 4.97
CA LYS A 78 12.71 -3.18 6.08
C LYS A 78 13.38 -1.89 5.61
N GLU A 79 14.23 -1.98 4.61
CA GLU A 79 15.01 -0.88 4.08
C GLU A 79 14.09 0.18 3.46
N GLU A 80 13.06 -0.26 2.72
CA GLU A 80 12.01 0.58 2.16
C GLU A 80 11.15 1.20 3.27
N LEU A 81 10.79 0.44 4.31
CA LEU A 81 10.06 0.97 5.46
C LEU A 81 10.83 2.11 6.17
N LEU A 82 12.13 1.91 6.40
CA LEU A 82 13.00 2.94 6.99
C LEU A 82 13.10 4.18 6.11
N LYS A 83 13.23 3.98 4.80
CA LYS A 83 13.26 5.07 3.81
C LYS A 83 11.96 5.87 3.85
N ILE A 84 10.81 5.19 3.91
CA ILE A 84 9.51 5.84 4.01
C ILE A 84 9.38 6.61 5.32
N LYS A 85 9.83 6.06 6.44
CA LYS A 85 9.81 6.78 7.71
C LYS A 85 10.59 8.10 7.66
N LEU A 86 11.74 8.09 7.00
CA LEU A 86 12.61 9.26 6.91
C LEU A 86 12.06 10.33 5.95
N LEU A 87 11.51 9.91 4.81
CA LEU A 87 11.15 10.83 3.72
C LEU A 87 9.67 11.19 3.68
N TYR A 88 8.80 10.31 4.17
CA TYR A 88 7.36 10.51 4.13
C TYR A 88 6.67 9.87 5.36
N PRO A 89 6.88 10.42 6.57
CA PRO A 89 6.40 9.83 7.82
C PRO A 89 4.88 9.81 7.98
N CYS A 90 4.15 10.66 7.24
CA CYS A 90 2.69 10.76 7.28
C CYS A 90 2.00 9.79 6.31
N ALA A 91 2.76 9.03 5.52
CA ALA A 91 2.20 8.11 4.53
C ALA A 91 1.42 6.97 5.18
N ARG A 92 0.34 6.57 4.52
CA ARG A 92 -0.44 5.37 4.84
C ARG A 92 0.20 4.18 4.13
N LEU A 93 0.65 3.19 4.90
CA LEU A 93 1.43 2.07 4.40
C LEU A 93 0.58 0.84 4.13
N LEU A 94 0.86 0.17 3.02
CA LEU A 94 0.31 -1.13 2.67
C LEU A 94 1.45 -2.15 2.66
N LEU A 95 1.29 -3.26 3.36
CA LEU A 95 2.27 -4.33 3.39
C LEU A 95 1.97 -5.29 2.23
N ARG A 96 2.88 -5.36 1.27
CA ARG A 96 2.80 -6.36 0.20
C ARG A 96 3.39 -7.67 0.69
N ILE A 97 2.59 -8.72 0.62
CA ILE A 97 3.02 -10.08 0.93
C ILE A 97 3.13 -10.83 -0.37
N ASP A 98 4.34 -11.26 -0.67
CA ASP A 98 4.53 -12.29 -1.68
C ASP A 98 4.34 -13.65 -0.99
N SER A 99 3.43 -14.47 -1.52
CA SER A 99 3.25 -15.85 -1.09
C SER A 99 4.48 -16.73 -1.33
N GLY A 100 5.54 -16.20 -1.96
CA GLY A 100 6.91 -16.71 -1.89
C GLY A 100 7.55 -16.65 -0.49
N ILE A 101 6.74 -16.77 0.58
CA ILE A 101 7.26 -17.01 1.92
C ILE A 101 7.99 -18.36 1.86
N GLN A 102 9.31 -18.33 1.82
CA GLN A 102 10.07 -19.32 2.56
C GLN A 102 9.75 -19.05 4.02
N LEU A 103 8.58 -19.53 4.48
CA LEU A 103 8.39 -19.83 5.88
C LEU A 103 9.60 -20.71 6.19
N CYS A 104 10.32 -20.47 7.28
CA CYS A 104 11.15 -21.54 7.82
C CYS A 104 10.24 -22.77 7.85
N SER A 105 10.52 -23.73 6.98
CA SER A 105 9.55 -24.72 6.54
C SER A 105 9.18 -25.58 7.74
N ARG A 106 7.99 -25.35 8.30
CA ARG A 106 7.28 -26.37 9.06
C ARG A 106 6.17 -26.89 8.15
N PRO A 107 6.24 -28.15 7.71
CA PRO A 107 5.44 -28.66 6.58
C PRO A 107 3.96 -28.93 6.88
N GLU A 108 3.34 -28.40 7.95
CA GLU A 108 1.97 -28.75 8.35
C GLU A 108 1.12 -27.59 8.91
N GLU A 109 1.24 -26.36 8.40
CA GLU A 109 0.36 -25.26 8.83
C GLU A 109 -0.61 -24.80 7.73
N THR A 110 -1.89 -24.70 8.11
CA THR A 110 -3.00 -24.32 7.22
C THR A 110 -2.93 -22.83 6.85
N LEU A 111 -3.51 -22.46 5.69
CA LEU A 111 -3.57 -21.06 5.21
C LEU A 111 -4.02 -20.06 6.31
N LYS A 112 -4.94 -20.44 7.20
CA LYS A 112 -5.39 -19.59 8.33
C LYS A 112 -4.26 -19.27 9.33
N GLU A 113 -3.36 -20.21 9.59
CA GLU A 113 -2.20 -20.02 10.47
C GLU A 113 -1.15 -19.13 9.81
N GLN A 114 -1.00 -19.22 8.49
CA GLN A 114 -0.15 -18.30 7.72
C GLN A 114 -0.65 -16.85 7.85
N TYR A 115 -1.95 -16.59 7.70
CA TYR A 115 -2.52 -15.23 7.91
C TYR A 115 -2.41 -14.74 9.37
N SER A 116 -2.51 -15.64 10.35
CA SER A 116 -2.27 -15.32 11.78
C SER A 116 -0.80 -14.98 12.06
N LEU A 117 0.15 -15.65 11.39
CA LEU A 117 1.58 -15.34 11.44
C LEU A 117 1.90 -14.00 10.78
N VAL A 118 1.15 -13.59 9.75
CA VAL A 118 1.29 -12.25 9.17
C VAL A 118 0.99 -11.17 10.21
N GLY A 119 -0.01 -11.36 11.07
CA GLY A 119 -0.28 -10.48 12.22
C GLY A 119 0.86 -10.38 13.24
N ARG A 120 1.86 -11.27 13.14
CA ARG A 120 3.12 -11.28 13.90
C ARG A 120 4.35 -11.13 13.00
N CYS A 121 4.19 -10.63 11.78
CA CYS A 121 5.33 -10.38 10.90
C CYS A 121 6.23 -9.32 11.53
N SER A 122 7.53 -9.61 11.61
CA SER A 122 8.53 -8.69 12.18
C SER A 122 8.48 -7.29 11.55
N MET A 123 8.00 -7.18 10.32
CA MET A 123 7.81 -5.91 9.63
C MET A 123 6.64 -5.08 10.14
N GLN A 124 5.51 -5.71 10.50
CA GLN A 124 4.37 -5.00 11.10
C GLN A 124 4.75 -4.44 12.47
N ARG A 125 5.42 -5.25 13.29
CA ARG A 125 5.91 -4.80 14.61
C ARG A 125 6.91 -3.66 14.48
N ARG A 126 7.82 -3.72 13.51
CA ARG A 126 8.73 -2.60 13.22
C ARG A 126 8.02 -1.34 12.78
N ALA A 127 7.02 -1.44 11.91
CA ALA A 127 6.24 -0.28 11.49
C ALA A 127 5.49 0.35 12.67
N TRP A 128 4.94 -0.49 13.57
CA TRP A 128 4.32 -0.07 14.82
C TRP A 128 5.31 0.64 15.76
N ASP A 129 6.49 0.07 15.99
CA ASP A 129 7.55 0.69 16.80
C ASP A 129 7.99 2.05 16.22
N MET A 130 7.93 2.18 14.88
CA MET A 130 8.21 3.42 14.15
C MET A 130 7.02 4.39 14.11
N LYS A 131 5.88 4.08 14.75
CA LYS A 131 4.65 4.89 14.74
C LYS A 131 4.16 5.21 13.32
N LEU A 132 4.19 4.21 12.43
CA LEU A 132 3.68 4.31 11.07
C LEU A 132 2.29 3.68 10.98
N THR A 133 1.42 4.25 10.15
CA THR A 133 0.07 3.73 9.91
C THR A 133 0.14 2.63 8.85
N VAL A 134 -0.01 1.37 9.23
CA VAL A 134 -0.12 0.23 8.30
C VAL A 134 -1.58 -0.19 8.20
N LEU A 135 -2.12 -0.29 6.98
CA LEU A 135 -3.56 -0.47 6.76
C LEU A 135 -3.98 -1.85 6.30
N ASP A 136 -3.16 -2.60 5.56
CA ASP A 136 -3.54 -3.95 5.16
C ASP A 136 -2.37 -4.82 4.68
N ILE A 137 -2.60 -6.13 4.83
CA ILE A 137 -1.91 -7.29 4.26
C ILE A 137 -2.70 -7.65 3.01
N GLY A 138 -2.10 -7.66 1.81
CA GLY A 138 -2.84 -8.00 0.58
C GLY A 138 -3.81 -9.18 0.75
N GLY A 139 -5.12 -8.89 0.91
CA GLY A 139 -6.07 -9.88 1.38
C GLY A 139 -7.41 -9.35 1.89
N GLY A 140 -7.98 -8.29 1.30
CA GLY A 140 -9.38 -7.92 1.48
C GLY A 140 -9.73 -7.25 2.82
N PHE A 141 -10.12 -5.98 2.73
CA PHE A 141 -10.61 -5.13 3.82
C PHE A 141 -11.59 -5.83 4.79
N PRO A 142 -11.46 -5.48 6.07
CA PRO A 142 -12.53 -4.73 6.71
C PRO A 142 -12.03 -3.37 7.18
N GLU A 143 -12.92 -2.38 7.03
CA GLU A 143 -12.99 -1.07 7.69
C GLU A 143 -11.72 -0.53 8.36
N VAL A 144 -11.36 0.71 8.01
CA VAL A 144 -10.49 1.57 8.83
C VAL A 144 -11.12 1.67 10.22
N ALA A 145 -10.71 0.77 11.11
CA ALA A 145 -11.10 0.78 12.50
C ALA A 145 -10.49 2.04 13.12
N LYS A 146 -11.32 3.06 13.27
CA LYS A 146 -11.12 4.06 14.31
C LYS A 146 -11.01 3.29 15.64
N GLY A 147 -9.80 3.22 16.18
CA GLY A 147 -9.51 2.62 17.47
C GLY A 147 -9.20 1.13 17.36
N SER A 148 -7.91 0.78 17.38
CA SER A 148 -7.48 -0.56 17.78
C SER A 148 -6.17 -0.45 18.53
N ALA A 149 -6.28 0.11 19.74
CA ALA A 149 -5.25 0.02 20.78
C ALA A 149 -5.36 -1.31 21.58
N ASP A 150 -6.37 -2.14 21.30
CA ASP A 150 -6.75 -3.24 22.19
C ASP A 150 -6.67 -4.65 21.59
N LEU A 151 -6.23 -4.83 20.34
CA LEU A 151 -6.30 -6.17 19.70
C LEU A 151 -5.13 -7.14 20.01
N PHE A 152 -4.15 -6.78 20.83
CA PHE A 152 -3.01 -7.66 21.16
C PHE A 152 -2.58 -7.59 22.63
N LYS A 153 -3.53 -7.63 23.56
CA LYS A 153 -3.25 -8.09 24.94
C LYS A 153 -3.59 -9.58 25.02
N HIS A 154 -2.57 -10.42 24.88
CA HIS A 154 -2.25 -11.59 25.71
C HIS A 154 -1.06 -12.35 25.12
#